data_AF-A0A6C0KQ47-F1
#
_entry.id   AF-A0A6C0KQ47-F1
#
_cell.length_a   1.000
_cell.length_b   1.000
_cell.length_c   1.000
_cell.angle_alpha   90.00
_cell.angle_beta   90.00
_cell.angle_gamma   90.00
#
_symmetry.space_group_name_H-M   'P 1'
#
loop_
_entity.id
_entity.type
_entity.pdbx_description
1 polymer ?
#
loop_
_entity_poly.entity_id
_entity_poly.type
_entity_poly.pdbx_seq_one_letter_code
_entity_poly.pdbx_strand_id
1 'polypeptide(L)'
;MATYPVVAEIWTLFESTLQIQAKRLVEDIAKHQNSDPKELWKKIKPQIRIGLIDTELPDPLPTTCSHPSGTCEGGAIRLRCRAPCSLGFDACPRHVGIPKPTSSGNYSLPVVDRVLDSSGQAYFVDKKGIAHDKNGKPRGYVTDSVITLFEPGEKPETSKRES
;
A
#
# COMPACT_ATOMS: atom_id res chain seq x y z
N MET A 1 4.75 10.19 -5.84
CA MET A 1 4.85 10.52 -4.40
C MET A 1 6.25 11.04 -4.15
N ALA A 2 6.41 12.27 -3.68
CA ALA A 2 7.72 12.78 -3.28
C ALA A 2 8.16 12.08 -1.99
N THR A 3 9.23 11.30 -2.05
CA THR A 3 9.90 10.71 -0.88
C THR A 3 10.94 11.70 -0.39
N TYR A 4 10.82 12.13 0.87
CA TYR A 4 11.79 13.02 1.49
C TYR A 4 12.82 12.20 2.26
N PRO A 5 14.12 12.35 1.98
CA PRO A 5 15.15 11.69 2.78
C PRO A 5 15.09 12.26 4.20
N VAL A 6 14.97 11.39 5.19
CA VAL A 6 15.00 11.75 6.61
C VAL A 6 16.17 11.01 7.24
N VAL A 7 17.04 11.77 7.91
CA VAL A 7 18.14 11.21 8.71
C VAL A 7 17.57 10.30 9.80
N ALA A 8 18.09 9.07 9.91
CA ALA A 8 17.54 8.03 10.78
C ALA A 8 17.46 8.45 12.25
N GLU A 9 18.42 9.24 12.71
CA GLU A 9 18.48 9.80 14.06
C GLU A 9 17.32 10.80 14.29
N ILE A 10 17.03 11.66 13.31
CA ILE A 10 15.94 12.63 13.37
C ILE A 10 14.59 11.89 13.44
N TRP A 11 14.44 10.85 12.62
CA TRP A 11 13.24 10.03 12.67
C TRP A 11 13.06 9.31 14.00
N THR A 12 14.13 8.74 14.55
CA THR A 12 14.10 8.05 15.85
C THR A 12 13.69 9.00 16.97
N LEU A 13 14.20 10.24 16.95
CA LEU A 13 13.81 11.30 17.88
C LEU A 13 12.34 11.69 17.69
N PHE A 14 11.89 11.81 16.44
CA PHE A 14 10.49 12.10 16.13
C PHE A 14 9.55 10.98 16.61
N GLU A 15 9.87 9.72 16.29
CA GLU A 15 9.07 8.55 16.67
C GLU A 15 8.97 8.42 18.19
N SER A 16 10.08 8.59 18.91
CA SER A 16 10.07 8.54 20.38
C SER A 16 9.23 9.67 20.98
N THR A 17 9.33 10.89 20.45
CA THR A 17 8.51 12.03 20.88
C THR A 17 7.02 11.78 20.62
N LEU A 18 6.69 11.28 19.44
CA LEU A 18 5.33 10.92 19.04
C LEU A 18 4.75 9.83 19.96
N GLN A 19 5.52 8.79 20.27
CA GLN A 19 5.11 7.72 21.19
C GLN A 19 4.86 8.25 22.61
N ILE A 20 5.68 9.17 23.11
CA ILE A 20 5.49 9.78 24.43
C ILE A 20 4.20 10.62 24.46
N GLN A 21 3.96 11.45 23.44
CA GLN A 21 2.76 12.27 23.35
C GLN A 21 1.50 11.41 23.24
N ALA A 22 1.53 10.38 22.39
CA ALA A 22 0.43 9.46 22.25
C ALA A 22 0.14 8.69 23.55
N LYS A 23 1.18 8.29 24.29
CA LYS A 23 0.99 7.63 25.59
C LYS A 23 0.30 8.55 26.60
N ARG A 24 0.69 9.84 26.66
CA ARG A 24 0.03 10.84 27.51
C ARG A 24 -1.44 11.02 27.15
N LEU A 25 -1.75 11.10 25.86
CA LEU A 25 -3.12 11.19 25.37
C LEU A 25 -3.94 9.94 25.74
N VAL A 26 -3.35 8.75 25.62
CA VAL A 26 -4.01 7.49 26.01
C VAL A 26 -4.29 7.44 27.51
N GLU A 27 -3.35 7.90 28.35
CA GLU A 27 -3.56 8.00 29.79
C GLU A 27 -4.70 8.96 30.14
N ASP A 28 -4.84 10.07 29.42
CA ASP A 28 -5.91 11.04 29.62
C ASP A 28 -7.28 10.48 29.19
N ILE A 29 -7.36 9.88 27.99
CA ILE A 29 -8.57 9.22 27.50
C ILE A 29 -8.99 8.09 28.46
N ALA A 30 -8.04 7.30 28.94
CA ALA A 30 -8.29 6.20 29.87
C ALA A 30 -8.93 6.69 31.17
N LYS A 31 -8.47 7.84 31.71
CA LYS A 31 -9.08 8.49 32.88
C LYS A 31 -10.52 8.93 32.62
N HIS A 32 -10.78 9.53 31.46
CA HIS A 32 -12.12 9.99 31.09
C HIS A 32 -13.10 8.84 30.79
N GLN A 33 -12.61 7.71 30.32
CA GLN A 33 -13.42 6.55 29.93
C GLN A 33 -13.43 5.41 30.96
N ASN A 34 -12.88 5.61 32.17
CA ASN A 34 -12.72 4.59 33.21
C ASN A 34 -12.16 3.25 32.66
N SER A 35 -11.19 3.34 31.75
CA SER A 35 -10.60 2.19 31.07
C SER A 35 -9.15 2.00 31.49
N ASP A 36 -8.59 0.79 31.36
CA ASP A 36 -7.19 0.56 31.68
C ASP A 36 -6.26 1.16 30.59
N PRO A 37 -5.34 2.08 30.94
CA PRO A 37 -4.46 2.72 29.98
C PRO A 37 -3.50 1.74 29.30
N LYS A 38 -3.10 0.64 29.96
CA LYS A 38 -2.18 -0.35 29.36
C LYS A 38 -2.88 -1.14 28.26
N GLU A 39 -4.15 -1.50 28.44
CA GLU A 39 -4.94 -2.16 27.40
C GLU A 39 -5.18 -1.26 26.17
N LEU A 40 -5.55 0.00 26.40
CA LEU A 40 -5.69 0.99 25.33
C LEU A 40 -4.38 1.19 24.57
N TRP A 41 -3.27 1.31 25.29
CA TRP A 41 -1.96 1.47 24.69
C TRP A 41 -1.56 0.28 23.80
N LYS A 42 -1.88 -0.96 24.21
CA LYS A 42 -1.63 -2.15 23.38
C LYS A 42 -2.36 -2.11 22.04
N LYS A 43 -3.56 -1.54 21.98
CA LYS A 43 -4.34 -1.38 20.74
C LYS A 43 -3.80 -0.27 19.84
N ILE A 44 -3.29 0.80 20.45
CA ILE A 44 -2.88 2.03 19.75
C ILE A 44 -1.41 1.98 19.29
N LYS A 45 -0.51 1.40 20.10
CA LYS A 45 0.93 1.30 19.80
C LYS A 45 1.25 0.75 18.39
N PRO A 46 0.57 -0.30 17.87
CA PRO A 46 0.83 -0.81 16.53
C PRO A 46 0.46 0.17 15.41
N GLN A 47 -0.46 1.10 15.65
CA GLN A 47 -0.92 2.08 14.65
C GLN A 47 0.02 3.28 14.54
N ILE A 48 0.83 3.54 15.57
CA ILE A 48 1.78 4.66 15.64
C ILE A 48 3.13 4.31 15.01
N ARG A 49 3.42 3.01 14.82
CA ARG A 49 4.66 2.58 14.17
C ARG A 49 4.60 2.81 12.67
N ILE A 50 5.25 3.86 12.22
CA ILE A 50 5.58 4.09 10.81
C ILE A 50 7.04 3.69 10.64
N GLY A 51 7.32 2.73 9.76
CA GLY A 51 8.68 2.28 9.49
C GLY A 51 9.40 3.24 8.54
N LEU A 52 10.69 3.47 8.77
CA LEU A 52 11.55 4.07 7.75
C LEU A 52 11.78 3.08 6.61
N ILE A 53 11.82 3.61 5.40
CA ILE A 53 12.28 2.90 4.21
C ILE A 53 13.62 3.51 3.85
N ASP A 54 14.66 2.69 3.85
CA ASP A 54 15.99 3.10 3.41
C ASP A 54 15.99 3.22 1.88
N THR A 55 16.19 4.44 1.40
CA THR A 55 16.21 4.78 -0.03
C THR A 55 17.59 4.64 -0.66
N GLU A 56 18.65 4.44 0.13
CA GLU A 56 20.03 4.28 -0.37
C GLU A 56 20.39 2.82 -0.68
N LEU A 57 19.48 1.89 -0.44
CA LEU A 57 19.68 0.51 -0.87
C LEU A 57 19.67 0.44 -2.40
N PRO A 58 20.76 0.00 -3.06
CA PRO A 58 20.79 -0.12 -4.49
C PRO A 58 19.69 -1.10 -4.96
N ASP A 59 18.97 -0.72 -6.00
CA ASP A 59 18.23 -1.68 -6.85
C ASP A 59 19.17 -2.86 -7.11
N PRO A 60 18.83 -4.08 -6.65
CA PRO A 60 17.52 -4.69 -6.84
C PRO A 60 16.83 -5.14 -5.52
N LEU A 61 17.14 -4.56 -4.37
CA LEU A 61 16.53 -5.00 -3.10
C LEU A 61 15.09 -4.46 -2.97
N PRO A 62 14.04 -5.31 -3.03
CA PRO A 62 12.68 -4.84 -2.92
C PRO A 62 12.42 -4.30 -1.51
N THR A 63 12.39 -2.97 -1.37
CA THR A 63 12.10 -2.28 -0.10
C THR A 63 10.68 -2.53 0.40
N THR A 64 9.76 -2.87 -0.51
CA THR A 64 8.39 -3.25 -0.20
C THR A 64 8.07 -4.63 -0.73
N CYS A 65 7.30 -5.39 0.06
CA CYS A 65 6.78 -6.68 -0.34
C CYS A 65 6.00 -6.56 -1.64
N SER A 66 5.94 -7.63 -2.43
CA SER A 66 5.12 -7.74 -3.65
C SER A 66 4.24 -8.98 -3.64
N HIS A 67 4.03 -9.59 -2.47
CA HIS A 67 3.23 -10.80 -2.33
C HIS A 67 1.76 -10.52 -2.68
N PRO A 68 1.12 -11.31 -3.55
CA PRO A 68 -0.30 -11.13 -3.87
C PRO A 68 -1.15 -11.29 -2.61
N SER A 69 -1.85 -10.24 -2.21
CA SER A 69 -2.84 -10.27 -1.14
C SER A 69 -4.21 -10.60 -1.72
N GLY A 70 -5.12 -11.12 -0.88
CA GLY A 70 -6.45 -11.56 -1.26
C GLY A 70 -7.24 -10.50 -2.04
N THR A 71 -8.20 -10.96 -2.83
CA THR A 71 -9.14 -10.13 -3.58
C THR A 71 -9.83 -9.12 -2.67
N CYS A 72 -9.92 -7.86 -3.10
CA CYS A 72 -10.81 -6.87 -2.47
C CYS A 72 -12.23 -7.45 -2.52
N GLU A 73 -12.77 -7.94 -1.40
CA GLU A 73 -14.19 -8.28 -1.18
C GLU A 73 -14.92 -8.84 -2.43
N GLY A 74 -14.47 -9.98 -2.96
CA GLY A 74 -15.12 -10.65 -4.10
C GLY A 74 -14.84 -10.05 -5.49
N GLY A 75 -13.92 -9.10 -5.61
CA GLY A 75 -13.54 -8.45 -6.86
C GLY A 75 -12.60 -9.28 -7.76
N ALA A 76 -12.61 -8.98 -9.06
CA ALA A 76 -11.80 -9.64 -10.09
C ALA A 76 -10.29 -9.27 -10.08
N ILE A 77 -9.80 -8.76 -8.95
CA ILE A 77 -8.50 -8.09 -8.86
C ILE A 77 -7.76 -8.52 -7.59
N ARG A 78 -6.46 -8.83 -7.73
CA ARG A 78 -5.57 -9.12 -6.60
C ARG A 78 -4.65 -7.94 -6.31
N LEU A 79 -4.66 -7.49 -5.06
CA LEU A 79 -3.77 -6.44 -4.57
C LEU A 79 -2.38 -7.02 -4.28
N ARG A 80 -1.35 -6.16 -4.26
CA ARG A 80 -0.04 -6.52 -3.70
C ARG A 80 0.03 -6.07 -2.25
N CYS A 81 0.62 -6.91 -1.40
CA CYS A 81 1.17 -6.44 -0.13
C CYS A 81 2.17 -5.32 -0.42
N ARG A 82 2.19 -4.26 0.38
CA ARG A 82 3.18 -3.16 0.30
C ARG A 82 3.92 -2.96 1.63
N ALA A 83 3.84 -3.94 2.54
CA ALA A 83 4.55 -3.89 3.80
C ALA A 83 6.07 -3.91 3.57
N PRO A 84 6.86 -3.22 4.40
CA PRO A 84 8.30 -3.19 4.24
C PRO A 84 8.89 -4.60 4.32
N CYS A 85 9.85 -4.89 3.43
CA CYS A 85 10.64 -6.11 3.50
C CYS A 85 11.68 -5.98 4.61
N SER A 86 12.01 -7.10 5.25
CA SER A 86 13.22 -7.17 6.06
C SER A 86 14.44 -7.10 5.13
N LEU A 87 15.52 -6.46 5.56
CA LEU A 87 16.79 -6.41 4.82
C LEU A 87 17.21 -7.82 4.37
N GLY A 88 17.48 -7.99 3.08
CA GLY A 88 17.87 -9.28 2.48
C GLY A 88 16.71 -10.22 2.11
N PHE A 89 15.45 -9.81 2.31
CA PHE A 89 14.28 -10.61 1.95
C PHE A 89 13.45 -9.94 0.84
N ASP A 90 12.83 -10.75 -0.01
CA ASP A 90 11.98 -10.30 -1.12
C ASP A 90 10.49 -10.16 -0.75
N ALA A 91 10.17 -10.43 0.52
CA ALA A 91 8.84 -10.36 1.08
C ALA A 91 8.87 -9.85 2.54
N CYS A 92 7.77 -9.26 3.00
CA CYS A 92 7.65 -8.78 4.37
C CYS A 92 7.62 -9.95 5.37
N PRO A 93 7.80 -9.70 6.69
CA PRO A 93 7.77 -10.75 7.72
C PRO A 93 6.52 -11.62 7.73
N ARG A 94 5.40 -11.13 7.17
CA ARG A 94 4.15 -11.90 7.04
C ARG A 94 4.15 -12.87 5.86
N HIS A 95 4.97 -12.61 4.83
CA HIS A 95 4.96 -13.34 3.56
C HIS A 95 6.30 -14.05 3.25
N VAL A 96 7.34 -13.87 4.07
CA VAL A 96 8.68 -14.46 3.85
C VAL A 96 8.68 -15.99 3.80
N GLY A 97 7.77 -16.65 4.52
CA GLY A 97 7.60 -18.11 4.51
C GLY A 97 6.40 -18.58 3.67
N ILE A 98 5.72 -17.68 2.96
CA ILE A 98 4.54 -18.03 2.17
C ILE A 98 4.97 -18.18 0.71
N PRO A 99 4.85 -19.37 0.11
CA PRO A 99 5.17 -19.55 -1.30
C PRO A 99 4.30 -18.61 -2.14
N LYS A 100 4.93 -17.83 -3.02
CA LYS A 100 4.20 -16.99 -3.96
C LYS A 100 3.28 -17.90 -4.79
N PRO A 101 1.98 -17.58 -4.92
CA PRO A 101 1.09 -18.40 -5.72
C PRO A 101 1.62 -18.43 -7.15
N THR A 102 2.07 -19.60 -7.59
CA THR A 102 2.55 -19.84 -8.95
C THR A 102 1.40 -19.57 -9.91
N SER A 103 1.64 -18.73 -10.91
CA SER A 103 0.64 -18.29 -11.89
C SER A 103 0.24 -19.38 -12.88
N SER A 104 0.39 -20.67 -12.53
CA SER A 104 0.22 -21.83 -13.40
C SER A 104 -1.21 -22.38 -13.43
N GLY A 105 -2.21 -21.52 -13.29
CA GLY A 105 -3.61 -21.89 -13.42
C GLY A 105 -4.38 -20.84 -14.21
N ASN A 106 -5.23 -21.28 -15.14
CA ASN A 106 -6.08 -20.51 -16.06
C ASN A 106 -7.06 -19.49 -15.41
N TYR A 107 -6.85 -19.13 -14.14
CA TYR A 107 -7.61 -18.16 -13.36
C TYR A 107 -6.67 -17.20 -12.61
N SER A 108 -5.53 -16.81 -13.21
CA SER A 108 -4.67 -15.78 -12.63
C SER A 108 -5.32 -14.41 -12.82
N LEU A 109 -6.04 -13.94 -11.80
CA LEU A 109 -6.54 -12.55 -11.79
C LEU A 109 -5.37 -11.58 -12.00
N PRO A 110 -5.55 -10.52 -12.79
CA PRO A 110 -4.49 -9.56 -13.06
C PRO A 110 -4.02 -8.94 -11.76
N VAL A 111 -2.70 -8.90 -11.60
CA VAL A 111 -2.04 -8.22 -10.48
C VAL A 111 -1.95 -6.75 -10.82
N VAL A 112 -2.54 -5.91 -9.98
CA VAL A 112 -2.66 -4.47 -10.21
C VAL A 112 -2.29 -3.68 -8.96
N ASP A 113 -2.00 -2.40 -9.14
CA ASP A 113 -1.71 -1.46 -8.07
C ASP A 113 -2.91 -0.58 -7.76
N ARG A 114 -3.23 -0.39 -6.48
CA ARG A 114 -4.31 0.52 -6.07
C ARG A 114 -3.82 1.96 -6.08
N VAL A 115 -4.57 2.83 -6.74
CA VAL A 115 -4.36 4.28 -6.75
C VAL A 115 -5.65 4.97 -6.31
N LEU A 116 -5.53 6.08 -5.59
CA LEU A 116 -6.67 6.90 -5.17
C LEU A 116 -6.69 8.17 -6.00
N ASP A 117 -7.88 8.60 -6.43
CA ASP A 117 -8.05 9.93 -7.01
C ASP A 117 -8.07 11.02 -5.92
N SER A 118 -8.23 12.28 -6.34
CA SER A 118 -8.32 13.44 -5.44
C SER A 118 -9.55 13.42 -4.52
N SER A 119 -10.58 12.63 -4.85
CA SER A 119 -11.80 12.44 -4.05
C SER A 119 -11.70 11.26 -3.07
N GLY A 120 -10.61 10.49 -3.12
CA GLY A 120 -10.40 9.29 -2.33
C GLY A 120 -11.01 8.01 -2.93
N GLN A 121 -11.56 8.08 -4.15
CA GLN A 121 -12.08 6.92 -4.87
C GLN A 121 -10.92 6.04 -5.38
N ALA A 122 -11.05 4.73 -5.16
CA ALA A 122 -10.03 3.76 -5.53
C ALA A 122 -10.16 3.29 -6.99
N TYR A 123 -9.03 3.30 -7.69
CA TYR A 123 -8.79 2.73 -9.01
C TYR A 123 -7.65 1.71 -8.94
N PHE A 124 -7.58 0.82 -9.93
CA PHE A 124 -6.69 -0.33 -9.93
C PHE A 124 -5.92 -0.41 -11.25
N VAL A 125 -4.62 -0.18 -11.20
CA VAL A 125 -3.77 0.03 -12.37
C VAL A 125 -3.00 -1.23 -12.73
N ASP A 126 -3.18 -1.73 -13.95
CA ASP A 126 -2.46 -2.90 -14.43
C ASP A 126 -1.01 -2.58 -14.86
N LYS A 127 -0.24 -3.63 -15.21
CA LYS A 127 1.14 -3.47 -15.69
C LYS A 127 1.25 -2.68 -17.00
N LYS A 128 0.15 -2.46 -17.72
CA LYS A 128 0.09 -1.70 -18.98
C LYS A 128 -0.29 -0.24 -18.72
N GLY A 129 -0.45 0.17 -17.46
CA GLY A 129 -0.84 1.52 -17.08
C GLY A 129 -2.34 1.80 -17.26
N ILE A 130 -3.19 0.79 -17.42
CA ILE A 130 -4.64 0.97 -17.56
C ILE A 130 -5.26 0.97 -16.16
N ALA A 131 -6.05 2.01 -15.86
CA ALA A 131 -6.79 2.11 -14.60
C ALA A 131 -8.15 1.43 -14.74
N HIS A 132 -8.45 0.51 -13.82
CA HIS A 132 -9.70 -0.24 -13.74
C HIS A 132 -10.49 0.15 -12.49
N ASP A 133 -11.81 -0.02 -12.53
CA ASP A 133 -12.63 -0.01 -11.31
C ASP A 133 -12.54 -1.35 -10.56
N LYS A 134 -13.21 -1.44 -9.41
CA LYS A 134 -13.27 -2.64 -8.56
C LYS A 134 -13.79 -3.90 -9.27
N ASN A 135 -14.50 -3.74 -10.39
CA ASN A 135 -15.04 -4.84 -11.19
C ASN A 135 -14.11 -5.21 -12.36
N GLY A 136 -12.94 -4.58 -12.48
CA GLY A 136 -12.02 -4.81 -13.59
C GLY A 136 -12.39 -4.05 -14.87
N LYS A 137 -13.40 -3.16 -14.85
CA LYS A 137 -13.75 -2.38 -16.04
C LYS A 137 -12.75 -1.23 -16.22
N PRO A 138 -12.19 -1.04 -17.43
CA PRO A 138 -11.29 0.07 -17.69
C PRO A 138 -12.02 1.41 -17.51
N ARG A 139 -11.40 2.32 -16.78
CA ARG A 139 -11.89 3.65 -16.44
C ARG A 139 -10.93 4.76 -16.81
N GLY A 140 -9.70 4.43 -17.21
CA GLY A 140 -8.72 5.41 -17.60
C GLY A 140 -7.36 4.80 -17.84
N TYR A 141 -6.35 5.66 -17.87
CA TYR A 141 -4.94 5.28 -17.95
C TYR A 141 -4.11 6.16 -17.02
N VAL A 142 -2.92 5.68 -16.69
CA VAL A 142 -1.95 6.38 -15.86
C VAL A 142 -0.76 6.76 -16.72
N THR A 143 -0.49 8.06 -16.81
CA THR A 143 0.69 8.61 -17.49
C THR A 143 1.37 9.56 -16.51
N ASP A 144 2.69 9.43 -16.36
CA ASP A 144 3.51 10.32 -15.52
C ASP A 144 2.95 10.54 -14.09
N SER A 145 2.45 9.47 -13.47
CA SER A 145 1.83 9.48 -12.13
C SER A 145 0.51 10.27 -12.01
N VAL A 146 -0.12 10.62 -13.12
CA VAL A 146 -1.46 11.23 -13.19
C VAL A 146 -2.46 10.20 -13.71
N ILE A 147 -3.61 10.07 -13.03
CA ILE A 147 -4.74 9.29 -13.54
C ILE A 147 -5.56 10.18 -14.46
N THR A 148 -5.71 9.75 -15.71
CA THR A 148 -6.68 10.32 -16.65
C THR A 148 -7.85 9.36 -16.75
N LEU A 149 -9.03 9.79 -16.28
CA LEU A 149 -10.26 9.00 -16.37
C LEU A 149 -10.99 9.28 -17.69
N PHE A 150 -11.58 8.26 -18.30
CA PHE A 150 -12.46 8.41 -19.45
C PHE A 150 -13.71 9.19 -19.03
N GLU A 151 -14.19 10.09 -19.89
CA GLU A 151 -15.47 10.76 -19.65
C GLU A 151 -16.60 9.72 -19.53
N PRO A 152 -17.64 9.98 -18.72
CA PRO A 152 -18.78 9.08 -18.60
C PRO A 152 -19.54 8.97 -19.94
N GLY A 153 -19.11 8.04 -20.79
CA GLY A 153 -19.66 7.84 -22.14
C GLY A 153 -18.61 7.36 -23.16
N GLU A 154 -17.33 7.59 -22.91
CA GLU A 154 -16.26 7.15 -23.81
C GLU A 154 -15.93 5.66 -23.63
N LYS A 155 -15.92 4.93 -24.75
CA LYS A 155 -15.36 3.58 -24.81
C LYS A 155 -13.86 3.70 -25.09
N PRO A 156 -13.02 2.83 -24.51
CA PRO A 156 -11.59 2.85 -24.79
C PRO A 156 -11.36 2.59 -26.28
N GLU A 157 -10.76 3.56 -26.97
CA GLU A 157 -10.22 3.33 -28.31
C GLU A 157 -9.06 2.35 -28.19
N THR A 158 -9.24 1.17 -28.78
CA THR A 158 -8.15 0.24 -28.99
C THR A 158 -7.21 0.85 -30.03
N SER A 159 -6.14 1.49 -29.56
CA SER A 159 -5.00 1.88 -30.39
C SER A 159 -4.46 0.64 -31.11
N LYS A 160 -4.87 0.45 -32.37
CA LYS A 160 -4.19 -0.42 -33.34
C LYS A 160 -2.78 0.13 -33.50
N ARG A 161 -1.77 -0.56 -32.94
CA ARG A 161 -0.41 -0.42 -33.43
C ARG A 161 -0.23 -1.42 -34.57
N GLU A 162 -0.25 -0.89 -35.79
CA GLU A 162 0.41 -1.51 -36.93
C GLU A 162 1.91 -1.59 -36.66
N SER A 163 2.47 -2.79 -36.74
CA SER A 163 3.77 -3.14 -37.33
C SER A 163 3.90 -4.65 -37.34
#